data_AF-A0A2V7FGQ8-F1
#
_entry.id   AF-A0A2V7FGQ8-F1
#
_cell.length_a   1.000
_cell.length_b   1.000
_cell.length_c   1.000
_cell.angle_alpha   90.00
_cell.angle_beta   90.00
_cell.angle_gamma   90.00
#
_symmetry.space_group_name_H-M   'P 1'
#
loop_
_entity.id
_entity.type
_entity.pdbx_description
1 polymer ?
#
loop_
_entity_poly.entity_id
_entity_poly.type
_entity_poly.pdbx_seq_one_letter_code
_entity_poly.pdbx_strand_id
1 'polypeptide(L)'
;MVRRLEVGEPVRDVAEGLQLSLTTVYRWWRRYRAEGEAGLRDRSSRPHRSPRARPRWQRRRIRRLRERRWSSLRIAGALGLPVSTVVHI
;
A
#
# COMPACT_ATOMS: atom_id res chain seq x y z
N MET A 1 -22.31 4.70 0.56
CA MET A 1 -22.17 3.24 0.69
C MET A 1 -22.73 2.74 2.03
N VAL A 2 -22.14 3.07 3.18
CA VAL A 2 -22.55 2.58 4.52
C VAL A 2 -24.05 2.72 4.77
N ARG A 3 -24.59 3.94 4.64
CA ARG A 3 -26.03 4.19 4.84
C ARG A 3 -26.94 3.27 4.03
N ARG A 4 -26.58 2.97 2.77
CA ARG A 4 -27.33 2.07 1.88
C ARG A 4 -27.35 0.64 2.42
N LEU A 5 -26.20 0.16 2.90
CA LEU A 5 -26.07 -1.17 3.52
C LEU A 5 -26.77 -1.26 4.88
N GLU A 6 -26.81 -0.17 5.65
CA GLU A 6 -27.51 -0.11 6.94
C GLU A 6 -29.03 -0.18 6.80
N VAL A 7 -29.59 0.42 5.75
CA VAL A 7 -31.02 0.32 5.43
C VAL A 7 -31.39 -1.00 4.74
N GLY A 8 -30.44 -1.95 4.63
CA GLY A 8 -30.69 -3.30 4.15
C GLY A 8 -30.61 -3.47 2.63
N GLU A 9 -30.09 -2.48 1.90
CA GLU A 9 -29.91 -2.63 0.45
C GLU A 9 -28.92 -3.76 0.12
N PRO A 10 -29.21 -4.62 -0.88
CA PRO A 10 -28.30 -5.69 -1.27
C PRO A 10 -26.91 -5.18 -1.66
N VAL A 11 -25.86 -5.89 -1.21
CA VAL A 11 -24.46 -5.54 -1.53
C VAL A 11 -24.21 -5.44 -3.04
N ARG A 12 -24.96 -6.21 -3.85
CA ARG A 12 -24.89 -6.16 -5.31
C ARG A 12 -25.29 -4.80 -5.87
N ASP A 13 -26.44 -4.30 -5.46
CA ASP A 13 -27.03 -3.06 -5.97
C ASP A 13 -26.21 -1.86 -5.48
N VAL A 14 -25.67 -1.95 -4.26
CA VAL A 14 -24.70 -0.97 -3.74
C VAL A 14 -23.41 -0.97 -4.54
N ALA A 15 -22.87 -2.14 -4.88
CA ALA A 15 -21.64 -2.25 -5.66
C ALA A 15 -21.81 -1.73 -7.08
N GLU A 16 -22.91 -2.09 -7.75
CA GLU A 16 -23.25 -1.64 -9.10
C GLU A 16 -23.43 -0.12 -9.15
N GLY A 17 -24.23 0.44 -8.25
CA GLY A 17 -24.45 1.89 -8.18
C GLY A 17 -23.20 2.71 -7.80
N LEU A 18 -22.14 2.06 -7.31
CA LEU A 18 -20.85 2.69 -7.01
C LEU A 18 -19.75 2.31 -8.02
N GLN A 19 -20.05 1.45 -9.00
CA GLN A 19 -19.08 0.90 -9.95
C GLN A 19 -17.86 0.24 -9.26
N LEU A 20 -18.11 -0.40 -8.12
CA LEU A 20 -17.10 -1.11 -7.35
C LEU A 20 -17.29 -2.63 -7.46
N SER A 21 -16.22 -3.39 -7.23
CA SER A 21 -16.35 -4.84 -7.10
C SER A 21 -17.11 -5.19 -5.82
N LEU A 22 -17.91 -6.27 -5.86
CA LEU A 22 -18.57 -6.85 -4.67
C LEU A 22 -17.56 -7.06 -3.53
N THR A 23 -16.38 -7.59 -3.86
CA THR A 23 -15.31 -7.86 -2.89
C THR A 23 -14.82 -6.59 -2.18
N THR A 24 -14.83 -5.44 -2.85
CA THR A 24 -14.47 -4.15 -2.26
C THR A 24 -15.54 -3.69 -1.29
N VAL A 25 -16.81 -3.77 -1.68
CA VAL A 25 -17.94 -3.39 -0.81
C VAL A 25 -18.01 -4.29 0.42
N TYR A 26 -17.89 -5.62 0.26
CA TYR A 26 -17.83 -6.56 1.39
C TYR A 26 -16.67 -6.26 2.34
N ARG A 27 -15.47 -5.97 1.79
CA ARG A 27 -14.31 -5.61 2.60
C ARG A 27 -14.55 -4.34 3.42
N TRP A 28 -15.10 -3.30 2.80
CA TRP A 28 -15.38 -2.06 3.50
C TRP A 28 -16.50 -2.23 4.53
N TRP A 29 -17.56 -2.97 4.19
CA TRP A 29 -18.65 -3.27 5.12
C TRP A 29 -18.18 -4.06 6.34
N ARG A 30 -17.35 -5.09 6.14
CA ARG A 30 -16.73 -5.85 7.25
C ARG A 30 -15.89 -4.94 8.16
N ARG A 31 -15.09 -4.05 7.58
CA ARG A 31 -14.27 -3.10 8.36
C ARG A 31 -15.15 -2.12 9.14
N TYR A 32 -16.18 -1.58 8.51
CA TYR A 32 -17.13 -0.68 9.16
C TYR A 32 -17.83 -1.35 10.33
N ARG A 33 -18.32 -2.59 10.16
CA ARG A 33 -18.94 -3.34 11.27
C ARG A 33 -18.01 -3.63 12.45
N ALA A 34 -16.70 -3.77 12.19
CA ALA A 34 -15.72 -4.08 13.22
C ALA A 34 -15.14 -2.84 13.92
N GLU A 35 -14.96 -1.75 13.20
CA GLU A 35 -14.17 -0.59 13.64
C GLU A 35 -14.93 0.75 13.50
N GLY A 36 -16.18 0.72 13.04
CA GLY A 36 -16.97 1.90 12.71
C GLY A 36 -16.34 2.71 11.57
N GLU A 37 -16.49 4.03 11.64
CA GLU A 37 -15.95 4.97 10.64
C GLU A 37 -14.42 4.86 10.50
N ALA A 38 -13.70 4.52 11.59
CA ALA A 38 -12.26 4.31 11.54
C ALA A 38 -11.86 3.17 10.58
N GLY A 39 -12.75 2.20 10.38
CA GLY A 39 -12.58 1.08 9.46
C GLY A 39 -12.45 1.49 7.99
N LEU A 40 -12.99 2.67 7.63
CA LEU A 40 -13.02 3.18 6.25
C LEU A 40 -11.83 4.08 5.90
N ARG A 41 -11.00 4.44 6.86
CA ARG A 41 -9.77 5.21 6.62
C ARG A 41 -8.81 4.44 5.72
N ASP A 42 -8.06 5.19 4.90
CA ASP A 42 -7.02 4.62 4.04
C ASP A 42 -5.99 3.86 4.87
N ARG A 43 -5.78 2.59 4.50
CA ARG A 43 -4.74 1.75 5.08
C ARG A 43 -3.62 1.59 4.09
N SER A 44 -2.39 1.57 4.60
CA SER A 44 -1.26 1.24 3.77
C SER A 44 -1.43 -0.17 3.22
N SER A 45 -1.35 -0.33 1.90
CA SER A 45 -1.22 -1.65 1.27
C SER A 45 0.17 -2.27 1.48
N ARG A 46 1.06 -1.59 2.22
CA ARG A 46 2.40 -2.09 2.52
C ARG A 46 2.29 -3.28 3.48
N PRO A 47 2.98 -4.40 3.20
CA PRO A 47 3.00 -5.53 4.11
C PRO A 47 3.61 -5.13 5.45
N HIS A 48 3.06 -5.64 6.56
CA HIS A 48 3.61 -5.40 7.90
C HIS A 48 5.04 -5.97 8.05
N ARG A 49 5.33 -7.08 7.37
CA ARG A 49 6.64 -7.74 7.36
C ARG A 49 7.03 -8.08 5.92
N SER A 50 8.26 -7.73 5.55
CA SER A 50 8.86 -8.12 4.27
C SER A 50 10.19 -8.82 4.56
N PRO A 51 10.20 -10.16 4.65
CA PRO A 51 11.41 -10.93 5.00
C PRO A 51 12.57 -10.71 4.03
N ARG A 52 12.27 -10.42 2.75
CA ARG A 52 13.26 -10.12 1.71
C ARG A 52 13.63 -8.64 1.64
N ALA A 53 13.12 -7.80 2.54
CA ALA A 53 13.51 -6.40 2.58
C ALA A 53 14.98 -6.27 2.95
N ARG A 54 15.71 -5.46 2.18
CA ARG A 54 17.10 -5.14 2.49
C ARG A 54 17.21 -4.48 3.88
N PRO A 55 18.32 -4.71 4.60
CA PRO A 55 18.56 -4.08 5.90
C PRO A 55 18.36 -2.56 5.86
N ARG A 56 17.83 -2.00 6.96
CA ARG A 56 17.53 -0.55 7.06
C ARG A 56 18.76 0.33 6.77
N TRP A 57 19.95 -0.10 7.19
CA TRP A 57 21.19 0.65 6.95
C TRP A 57 21.50 0.79 5.45
N GLN A 58 21.30 -0.28 4.67
CA GLN A 58 21.56 -0.29 3.23
C GLN A 58 20.59 0.66 2.50
N ARG A 59 19.29 0.60 2.85
CA ARG A 59 18.27 1.52 2.32
C ARG A 59 18.58 2.98 2.64
N ARG A 60 19.02 3.26 3.88
CA ARG A 60 19.43 4.62 4.29
C ARG A 60 20.63 5.12 3.49
N ARG A 61 21.62 4.27 3.22
CA ARG A 61 22.81 4.65 2.43
C ARG A 61 22.43 4.99 0.99
N ILE A 62 21.54 4.22 0.37
CA ILE A 62 21.00 4.53 -0.97
C ILE A 62 20.26 5.87 -0.96
N ARG A 63 19.37 6.10 0.02
CA ARG A 63 18.61 7.36 0.13
C ARG A 63 19.52 8.58 0.27
N ARG A 64 20.56 8.51 1.13
CA ARG A 64 21.53 9.60 1.31
C ARG A 64 22.25 9.95 0.01
N LEU A 65 22.56 8.96 -0.83
CA LEU A 65 23.19 9.22 -2.13
C LEU A 65 22.19 9.79 -3.15
N ARG A 66 20.91 9.39 -3.08
CA ARG A 66 19.82 10.01 -3.88
C ARG A 66 19.60 11.48 -3.52
N GLU A 67 19.64 11.82 -2.24
CA GLU A 67 19.56 13.22 -1.77
C GLU A 67 20.71 14.07 -2.33
N ARG A 68 21.89 13.45 -2.52
CA ARG A 68 23.05 14.06 -3.22
C ARG A 68 22.93 14.03 -4.75
N ARG A 69 21.77 13.67 -5.30
CA ARG A 69 21.45 13.57 -6.73
C ARG A 69 22.32 12.57 -7.51
N TRP A 70 22.83 11.52 -6.87
CA TRP A 70 23.56 10.48 -7.58
C TRP A 70 22.61 9.60 -8.43
N SER A 71 23.06 9.24 -9.64
CA SER A 71 22.33 8.33 -10.51
C SER A 71 22.29 6.90 -9.94
N SER A 72 21.29 6.11 -10.33
CA SER A 72 21.16 4.72 -9.88
C SER A 72 22.42 3.89 -10.18
N LEU A 73 23.02 4.11 -11.36
CA LEU A 73 24.24 3.42 -11.79
C LEU A 73 25.44 3.81 -10.92
N ARG A 74 25.61 5.10 -10.62
CA ARG A 74 26.68 5.59 -9.75
C ARG A 74 26.56 5.05 -8.32
N ILE A 75 25.34 5.01 -7.79
CA ILE A 75 25.05 4.45 -6.47
C ILE A 75 25.36 2.94 -6.45
N ALA A 76 24.91 2.21 -7.47
CA ALA A 76 25.14 0.78 -7.61
C ALA A 76 26.64 0.46 -7.59
N GLY A 77 27.43 1.16 -8.42
CA GLY A 77 28.89 1.00 -8.45
C GLY A 77 29.55 1.33 -7.11
N ALA A 78 29.17 2.45 -6.48
CA ALA A 78 29.76 2.86 -5.21
C ALA A 78 29.41 1.97 -4.01
N LEU A 79 28.32 1.20 -4.09
CA LEU A 79 27.86 0.32 -3.02
C LEU A 79 28.07 -1.18 -3.32
N GLY A 80 28.59 -1.53 -4.51
CA GLY A 80 28.71 -2.92 -4.94
C GLY A 80 27.35 -3.64 -5.03
N LEU A 81 26.30 -2.93 -5.44
CA LEU A 81 24.94 -3.46 -5.52
C LEU A 81 24.48 -3.59 -6.97
N PRO A 82 23.60 -4.55 -7.31
CA PRO A 82 22.93 -4.55 -8.60
C PRO A 82 22.10 -3.28 -8.79
N VAL A 83 22.09 -2.70 -10.00
CA VAL A 83 21.30 -1.50 -10.31
C VAL A 83 19.81 -1.70 -10.01
N SER A 84 19.26 -2.88 -10.30
CA SER A 84 17.88 -3.26 -9.96
C SER A 84 17.58 -3.17 -8.46
N THR A 85 18.55 -3.49 -7.60
CA THR A 85 18.41 -3.32 -6.15
C THR A 85 18.31 -1.84 -5.78
N VAL A 86 19.08 -0.97 -6.41
CA VAL A 86 19.06 0.49 -6.14
C VAL A 86 17.80 1.15 -6.68
N VAL A 87 17.25 0.66 -7.80
CA VAL A 87 16.01 1.18 -8.41
C VAL A 87 14.78 0.81 -7.57
N HIS A 88 14.74 -0.39 -6.99
CA HIS A 88 13.61 -0.86 -6.18
C HIS A 88 13.59 -0.32 -4.73
N ILE A 89 14.58 0.47 -4.32
CA ILE A 89 14.73 1.00 -2.93
C ILE A 89 14.44 2.48 -2.87
#